data_AF-A0A1S2QTQ4-F1
#
_entry.id   AF-A0A1S2QTQ4-F1
#
_cell.length_a   1.000
_cell.length_b   1.000
_cell.length_c   1.000
_cell.angle_alpha   90.00
_cell.angle_beta   90.00
_cell.angle_gamma   90.00
#
_symmetry.space_group_name_H-M   'P 1'
#
loop_
_entity.id
_entity.type
_entity.pdbx_description
1 polymer ?
#
loop_
_entity_poly.entity_id
_entity_poly.type
_entity_poly.pdbx_seq_one_letter_code
_entity_poly.pdbx_strand_id
1 'polypeptide(L)' 'MGLFSAIASWNAARQAKFISEMESKGWCPDCRGKGFSAYAPNEYYYNSVLDCPGCDGTGSYASWSDTNGLS' A
#
# COMPACT_ATOMS: atom_id res chain seq x y z
N MET A 1 -2.27 -20.83 24.26
CA MET A 1 -2.53 -19.41 23.93
C MET A 1 -1.39 -18.58 24.49
N GLY A 2 -0.38 -18.29 23.68
CA GLY A 2 0.87 -17.67 24.13
C GLY A 2 0.97 -16.18 23.76
N LEU A 3 1.91 -15.47 24.38
CA LEU A 3 2.20 -14.06 24.07
C LEU A 3 2.46 -13.83 22.57
N PHE A 4 3.19 -14.73 21.91
CA PHE A 4 3.43 -14.67 20.46
C PHE A 4 2.14 -14.74 19.63
N SER A 5 1.16 -15.55 20.04
CA SER A 5 -0.14 -15.60 19.36
C SER A 5 -0.96 -14.31 19.54
N ALA A 6 -0.85 -13.64 20.70
CA ALA A 6 -1.53 -12.38 20.95
C ALA A 6 -0.91 -11.21 20.15
N ILE A 7 0.42 -11.20 19.99
CA ILE A 7 1.11 -10.19 19.16
C ILE A 7 0.78 -10.41 17.68
N ALA A 8 0.76 -11.66 17.22
CA ALA A 8 0.40 -11.99 15.84
C ALA A 8 -1.04 -11.58 15.51
N SER A 9 -2.01 -11.88 16.40
CA SER A 9 -3.40 -11.49 16.19
C SER A 9 -3.60 -9.96 16.20
N TRP A 10 -2.88 -9.24 17.06
CA TRP A 10 -2.90 -7.79 17.07
C TRP A 10 -2.36 -7.19 15.77
N ASN A 11 -1.24 -7.69 15.25
CA ASN A 11 -0.68 -7.25 13.98
C ASN A 11 -1.63 -7.52 12.80
N ALA A 12 -2.26 -8.69 12.77
CA ALA A 12 -3.25 -9.03 11.75
C ALA A 12 -4.47 -8.09 11.80
N ALA A 13 -5.00 -7.83 13.00
CA ALA A 13 -6.13 -6.91 13.20
C ALA A 13 -5.78 -5.47 12.79
N ARG A 14 -4.57 -5.01 13.13
CA ARG A 14 -4.05 -3.70 12.72
C ARG A 14 -3.95 -3.58 11.20
N GLN A 15 -3.41 -4.61 10.53
CA GLN A 15 -3.27 -4.62 9.08
C GLN A 15 -4.63 -4.62 8.39
N ALA A 16 -5.56 -5.46 8.83
CA ALA A 16 -6.92 -5.51 8.30
C ALA A 16 -7.64 -4.16 8.43
N LYS A 17 -7.51 -3.50 9.59
CA LYS A 17 -8.06 -2.15 9.80
C LYS A 17 -7.47 -1.14 8.82
N PHE A 18 -6.15 -1.14 8.64
CA PHE A 18 -5.49 -0.23 7.69
C PHE A 18 -5.97 -0.45 6.25
N ILE A 19 -6.08 -1.70 5.80
CA ILE A 19 -6.59 -2.02 4.46
C ILE A 19 -8.02 -1.51 4.30
N SER A 20 -8.91 -1.74 5.27
CA SER A 20 -10.29 -1.24 5.23
C SER A 20 -10.38 0.30 5.20
N GLU A 21 -9.49 0.99 5.92
CA GLU A 21 -9.41 2.47 5.86
C GLU A 21 -8.94 2.97 4.49
N MET A 22 -8.05 2.23 3.82
CA MET A 22 -7.56 2.58 2.48
C MET A 22 -8.62 2.26 1.42
N GLU A 23 -9.32 1.13 1.55
CA GLU A 23 -10.48 0.77 0.73
C GLU A 23 -11.57 1.84 0.80
N SER A 24 -11.92 2.30 2.00
CA SER A 24 -12.90 3.36 2.21
C SER A 24 -12.52 4.69 1.54
N LYS A 25 -11.21 4.91 1.31
CA LYS A 25 -10.68 6.08 0.61
C LYS A 25 -10.46 5.82 -0.89
N GLY A 26 -10.63 4.58 -1.34
CA GLY A 26 -10.30 4.15 -2.70
C GLY A 26 -8.80 4.17 -3.01
N TRP A 27 -7.93 4.14 -2.00
CA TRP A 27 -6.48 4.29 -2.15
C TRP A 27 -5.75 2.95 -2.07
N CYS A 28 -4.69 2.82 -2.87
CA CYS A 28 -3.76 1.70 -2.75
C CYS A 28 -3.08 1.75 -1.36
N PRO A 29 -3.16 0.70 -0.54
CA PRO A 29 -2.54 0.66 0.78
C PRO A 29 -1.01 0.65 0.73
N ASP A 30 -0.40 0.16 -0.35
CA ASP A 30 1.06 0.07 -0.48
C ASP A 30 1.72 1.44 -0.71
N CYS A 31 1.12 2.28 -1.56
CA CYS A 31 1.62 3.65 -1.82
C CYS A 31 0.78 4.76 -1.17
N ARG A 32 -0.26 4.40 -0.42
CA ARG A 32 -1.21 5.33 0.21
C ARG A 32 -1.84 6.32 -0.78
N GLY A 33 -2.19 5.83 -1.97
CA GLY A 33 -2.81 6.66 -3.00
C GLY A 33 -1.84 7.45 -3.88
N LYS A 34 -0.51 7.35 -3.69
CA LYS A 34 0.45 8.10 -4.51
C LYS A 34 0.53 7.63 -5.97
N GLY A 35 0.35 6.33 -6.22
CA GLY A 35 0.50 5.72 -7.54
C GLY A 35 1.95 5.61 -7.98
N PHE A 36 2.66 6.73 -8.05
CA PHE A 36 4.06 6.82 -8.46
C PHE A 36 4.87 7.66 -7.46
N SER A 37 6.18 7.41 -7.38
CA SER A 37 7.08 8.30 -6.63
C SER A 37 7.37 9.57 -7.44
N ALA A 38 6.56 10.61 -7.21
CA ALA A 38 6.86 11.97 -7.69
C ALA A 38 8.01 12.57 -6.86
N TYR A 39 9.20 11.98 -6.88
CA TYR A 39 10.38 12.64 -6.33
C TYR A 39 10.89 13.61 -7.39
N ALA A 40 10.77 14.91 -7.12
CA ALA A 40 11.29 15.95 -8.00
C ALA A 40 12.82 15.79 -8.09
N PRO A 41 13.38 15.48 -9.27
CA PRO A 41 14.82 15.33 -9.40
C PRO A 41 15.48 16.68 -9.11
N ASN A 42 16.32 16.69 -8.07
CA ASN A 42 17.33 17.72 -7.89
C ASN A 42 18.52 17.36 -8.81
N GLU A 43 19.26 18.37 -9.27
CA GLU A 43 20.36 18.24 -10.24
C GLU A 43 21.47 17.24 -9.83
N TYR A 44 21.53 16.87 -8.54
CA TYR A 44 22.48 15.94 -7.95
C TYR A 44 21.85 14.59 -7.54
N TYR A 45 20.55 14.39 -7.72
CA TYR A 45 19.85 13.17 -7.31
C TYR A 45 18.80 12.73 -8.34
N TYR A 46 19.27 11.94 -9.31
CA TYR A 46 18.43 11.28 -10.30
C TYR A 46 17.83 10.01 -9.68
N ASN A 47 16.54 10.02 -9.32
CA ASN A 47 15.80 8.80 -9.02
C ASN A 47 14.86 8.51 -10.17
N SER A 48 14.79 7.24 -10.55
CA SER A 48 13.76 6.74 -11.44
C SER A 48 12.39 6.99 -10.80
N VAL A 49 11.48 7.63 -11.54
CA VAL A 49 10.05 7.61 -11.20
C VAL A 49 9.63 6.15 -11.23
N LEU A 50 9.39 5.60 -10.04
CA LEU A 50 9.02 4.21 -9.86
C LEU A 50 7.53 4.16 -9.55
N ASP A 51 6.81 3.45 -10.39
CA ASP A 51 5.41 3.12 -10.14
C ASP A 51 5.30 2.18 -8.94
N CYS A 52 4.24 2.35 -8.16
CA CYS A 52 3.94 1.44 -7.07
C CYS A 52 3.55 0.08 -7.67
N PRO A 53 4.32 -0.99 -7.39
CA PRO A 53 4.06 -2.31 -7.97
C PRO A 53 2.76 -2.92 -7.44
N GLY A 54 2.30 -2.48 -6.26
CA GLY A 54 1.06 -2.96 -5.68
C GLY A 54 -0.19 -2.44 -6.36
N CYS A 55 -0.11 -1.42 -7.23
CA CYS A 55 -1.28 -0.88 -7.94
C CYS A 55 -0.95 -0.43 -9.37
N ASP A 56 0.18 -0.90 -9.91
CA ASP A 56 0.70 -0.54 -11.24
C ASP A 56 0.65 0.96 -11.55
N GLY A 57 1.10 1.80 -10.61
CA GLY A 57 1.18 3.25 -10.84
C GLY A 57 -0.14 4.02 -10.64
N THR A 58 -1.28 3.33 -10.52
CA THR A 58 -2.61 3.98 -10.47
C THR A 58 -2.89 4.68 -9.14
N GLY A 59 -2.35 4.14 -8.05
CA GLY A 59 -2.66 4.59 -6.68
C GLY A 59 -4.05 4.18 -6.19
N SER A 60 -4.81 3.39 -6.94
CA SER A 60 -6.18 3.03 -6.56
C SER A 60 -6.25 1.73 -5.75
N TYR A 61 -7.25 1.63 -4.87
CA TYR A 61 -7.51 0.39 -4.14
C TYR A 61 -7.95 -0.73 -5.08
N ALA A 62 -8.76 -0.43 -6.10
CA ALA A 62 -9.26 -1.42 -7.04
C ALA A 62 -8.13 -2.12 -7.81
N SER A 63 -7.20 -1.33 -8.35
CA SER A 63 -6.00 -1.90 -9.00
C SER A 63 -5.16 -2.70 -8.01
N TRP A 64 -5.09 -2.27 -6.75
CA TRP A 64 -4.38 -3.03 -5.72
C TRP A 64 -5.05 -4.35 -5.37
N SER A 65 -6.37 -4.40 -5.26
CA SER A 65 -7.11 -5.64 -5.01
C SER A 65 -6.96 -6.61 -6.17
N ASP A 66 -6.95 -6.12 -7.41
CA ASP A 66 -6.72 -6.96 -8.60
C ASP A 66 -5.32 -7.57 -8.60
N THR A 67 -4.28 -6.78 -8.36
CA THR A 67 -2.89 -7.27 -8.29
C THR A 67 -2.68 -8.29 -7.15
N ASN A 68 -3.44 -8.18 -6.06
CA ASN A 68 -3.37 -9.10 -4.91
C ASN A 68 -4.37 -10.27 -4.98
N GLY A 69 -5.18 -10.39 -6.04
CA GLY A 69 -6.17 -11.47 -6.20
C GLY A 69 -7.30 -11.43 -5.17
N LEU A 70 -7.70 -10.22 -4.75
CA LEU A 70 -8.72 -9.96 -3.72
C LEU A 70 -10.04 -9.40 -4.31
N SER A 71 -10.17 -9.32 -5.64
CA SER A 71 -11.36 -8.81 -6.35
C SER A 71 -12.49 -9.80 -6.56
#